data_AF-A0A8S1PIG3-F1
#
_entry.id   AF-A0A8S1PIG3-F1
#
_cell.length_a   1.000
_cell.length_b   1.000
_cell.length_c   1.000
_cell.angle_alpha   90.00
_cell.angle_beta   90.00
_cell.angle_gamma   90.00
#
_symmetry.space_group_name_H-M   'P 1'
#
loop_
_entity.id
_entity.type
_entity.pdbx_description
1 polymer ?
#
loop_
_entity_poly.entity_id
_entity_poly.type
_entity_poly.pdbx_seq_one_letter_code
_entity_poly.pdbx_strand_id
1 'polypeptide(L)'
;MGYINHLKMDLQKQFQQKGSILLEKQVECLNLKLTLESTNYYCISGQRIKGNQRLMCPECLLNNRGVLNDVSFKDFIVKIQDVKERVCYEVTNSVENYFGQLDGLINDFRQIKIETFQIIDQMINLISMWKKELDGLQTISMRFSLMEEINNKKYFVKMQRRIYKRLQNNHQIKEIGILKLQKEIKDKNNELDKKIIIIIIRKSKIIIINFLIGFFNHEFNIIFGGQFNKYNLLLVTEYITKIAVWKFENGKLIDQNIKFKLGQRVELTVFSKKNNWFMIGMEQGRKIIFFQFLQLANFQIIQKHIKMIISLILNNKEDLLISSSEDKTINILGVDQIKNSLTFIYSLDPPISWVFQITLSLNETKLVSRSDKLILWTLDNNNKWALQILHAKQIDIQGPTTFINEEILVIGELQKSQITFFKIEKGSFQELYNIEIEIIHKSHINIHSKIIYNSDKQVIIIQFGYEIFILKQLQTGNFILNKIQILIYALKLLFLTISNICVINSHYMKQFIYDKYIKFNQFFIVYFYFIALSNFTIKLDLSFKSLLQISLNFSNSKHSLVEYLQQKKLK
;
A
#
# COMPACT_ATOMS: atom_id res chain seq x y z
N MET A 1 32.21 -4.50 5.15
CA MET A 1 33.40 -4.92 5.94
C MET A 1 33.79 -3.89 7.00
N GLY A 2 34.71 -2.95 6.78
CA GLY A 2 35.30 -2.12 7.86
C GLY A 2 34.30 -1.44 8.82
N TYR A 3 33.26 -0.79 8.29
CA TYR A 3 32.21 -0.15 9.08
C TYR A 3 31.36 -1.14 9.92
N ILE A 4 31.21 -2.38 9.45
CA ILE A 4 30.49 -3.45 10.18
C ILE A 4 31.33 -3.93 11.37
N ASN A 5 32.65 -4.08 11.19
CA ASN A 5 33.56 -4.44 12.28
C ASN A 5 33.60 -3.33 13.36
N HIS A 6 33.57 -2.06 12.96
CA HIS A 6 33.46 -0.93 13.90
C HIS A 6 32.15 -0.97 14.70
N LEU A 7 31.00 -1.18 14.03
CA LEU A 7 29.71 -1.34 14.71
C LEU A 7 29.66 -2.56 15.66
N LYS A 8 30.29 -3.67 15.28
CA LYS A 8 30.41 -4.87 16.13
C LYS A 8 31.21 -4.58 17.39
N MET A 9 32.34 -3.86 17.26
CA MET A 9 33.16 -3.41 18.39
C MET A 9 32.44 -2.38 19.28
N ASP A 10 31.73 -1.41 18.71
CA ASP A 10 31.01 -0.40 19.48
C ASP A 10 29.84 -1.01 20.26
N LEU A 11 29.09 -1.94 19.66
CA LEU A 11 28.04 -2.68 20.37
C LEU A 11 28.64 -3.52 21.49
N GLN A 12 29.73 -4.26 21.26
CA GLN A 12 30.43 -5.02 22.30
C GLN A 12 30.90 -4.11 23.45
N LYS A 13 31.52 -2.96 23.14
CA LYS A 13 31.93 -1.96 24.15
C LYS A 13 30.74 -1.42 24.94
N GLN A 14 29.64 -1.05 24.29
CA GLN A 14 28.45 -0.54 24.98
C GLN A 14 27.79 -1.62 25.86
N PHE A 15 27.77 -2.88 25.44
CA PHE A 15 27.25 -4.00 26.23
C PHE A 15 28.17 -4.43 27.39
N GLN A 16 29.48 -4.15 27.30
CA GLN A 16 30.44 -4.31 28.41
C GLN A 16 30.33 -3.15 29.41
N GLN A 17 30.33 -1.89 28.93
CA GLN A 17 30.23 -0.70 29.78
C GLN A 17 28.89 -0.63 30.53
N LYS A 18 27.75 -0.96 29.91
CA LYS A 18 26.46 -1.02 30.63
C LYS A 18 26.33 -2.24 31.56
N GLY A 19 27.17 -3.26 31.41
CA GLY A 19 27.18 -4.43 32.29
C GLY A 19 27.88 -4.18 33.63
N SER A 20 28.93 -3.35 33.64
CA SER A 20 29.70 -3.02 34.85
C SER A 20 29.03 -1.98 35.76
N ILE A 21 28.17 -1.12 35.22
CA ILE A 21 27.60 0.05 35.93
C ILE A 21 26.47 -0.31 36.95
N LEU A 22 26.07 -1.59 37.07
CA LEU A 22 24.91 -2.00 37.88
C LEU A 22 25.21 -2.89 39.11
N LEU A 23 26.48 -3.16 39.42
CA LEU A 23 26.86 -4.02 40.56
C LEU A 23 27.24 -3.28 41.86
N GLU A 24 27.36 -1.95 41.84
CA GLU A 24 27.88 -1.16 42.99
C GLU A 24 26.83 -0.53 43.90
N LYS A 25 25.52 -0.82 43.72
CA LYS A 25 24.51 -0.36 44.68
C LYS A 25 24.15 -1.46 45.68
N GLN A 26 24.45 -1.19 46.95
CA GLN A 26 24.12 -2.02 48.11
C GLN A 26 22.70 -2.60 47.99
N VAL A 27 22.62 -3.93 47.99
CA VAL A 27 21.35 -4.64 48.09
C VAL A 27 21.00 -4.70 49.58
N GLU A 28 20.29 -3.69 50.06
CA GLU A 28 19.74 -3.72 51.43
C GLU A 28 18.68 -4.82 51.50
N CYS A 29 19.07 -5.98 52.04
CA CYS A 29 18.12 -6.91 52.62
C CYS A 29 17.49 -6.21 53.82
N LEU A 30 16.16 -6.20 53.91
CA LEU A 30 15.37 -5.33 54.81
C LEU A 30 15.76 -5.38 56.30
N ASN A 31 16.52 -6.38 56.75
CA ASN A 31 16.98 -6.53 58.13
C ASN A 31 18.51 -6.58 58.33
N LEU A 32 19.34 -6.60 57.28
CA LEU A 32 20.79 -6.85 57.43
C LEU A 32 21.67 -6.11 56.40
N LYS A 33 22.63 -5.31 56.90
CA LYS A 33 23.76 -4.78 56.12
C LYS A 33 24.81 -5.88 55.91
N LEU A 34 24.65 -6.68 54.86
CA LEU A 34 25.62 -7.70 54.47
C LEU A 34 26.55 -7.18 53.36
N THR A 35 27.86 -7.37 53.55
CA THR A 35 28.86 -7.24 52.49
C THR A 35 28.71 -8.38 51.49
N LEU A 36 28.79 -8.07 50.19
CA LEU A 36 28.48 -9.00 49.07
C LEU A 36 29.42 -10.21 48.95
N GLU A 37 30.51 -10.27 49.72
CA GLU A 37 31.63 -11.18 49.50
C GLU A 37 31.45 -12.60 50.07
N SER A 38 30.41 -12.87 50.87
CA SER A 38 30.34 -14.12 51.67
C SER A 38 28.98 -14.85 51.75
N THR A 39 27.93 -14.46 51.01
CA THR A 39 26.59 -15.05 51.17
C THR A 39 25.96 -15.61 49.89
N ASN A 40 25.44 -16.83 49.97
CA ASN A 40 24.68 -17.50 48.93
C ASN A 40 23.30 -16.85 48.74
N TYR A 41 23.21 -15.84 47.89
CA TYR A 41 21.92 -15.27 47.48
C TYR A 41 21.19 -16.19 46.50
N TYR A 42 19.86 -16.07 46.49
CA TYR A 42 18.95 -16.74 45.57
C TYR A 42 18.16 -15.71 44.78
N CYS A 43 17.90 -16.00 43.50
CA CYS A 43 17.02 -15.19 42.66
C CYS A 43 15.68 -15.89 42.45
N ILE A 44 14.59 -15.16 42.69
CA ILE A 44 13.22 -15.67 42.60
C ILE A 44 12.53 -15.16 41.34
N SER A 45 11.91 -16.07 40.58
CA SER A 45 11.09 -15.74 39.42
C SER A 45 9.61 -15.58 39.80
N GLY A 46 9.15 -14.33 39.99
CA GLY A 46 7.73 -14.02 40.19
C GLY A 46 7.28 -12.82 39.34
N GLN A 47 6.10 -12.91 38.70
CA GLN A 47 5.57 -11.84 37.83
C GLN A 47 5.34 -10.51 38.58
N ARG A 48 5.03 -10.57 39.88
CA ARG A 48 4.78 -9.40 40.73
C ARG A 48 6.05 -8.80 41.35
N ILE A 49 7.18 -9.53 41.32
CA ILE A 49 8.43 -9.14 41.98
C ILE A 49 9.34 -8.42 40.98
N LYS A 50 9.82 -7.21 41.30
CA LYS A 50 10.60 -6.36 40.40
C LYS A 50 11.90 -5.85 41.04
N GLY A 51 12.93 -5.65 40.22
CA GLY A 51 14.23 -5.14 40.66
C GLY A 51 14.84 -6.00 41.78
N ASN A 52 15.44 -5.33 42.77
CA ASN A 52 16.19 -5.96 43.86
C ASN A 52 15.34 -6.90 44.74
N GLN A 53 14.01 -6.77 44.74
CA GLN A 53 13.09 -7.66 45.47
C GLN A 53 13.19 -9.14 45.04
N ARG A 54 13.83 -9.42 43.89
CA ARG A 54 14.06 -10.79 43.40
C ARG A 54 15.20 -11.49 44.13
N LEU A 55 16.09 -10.75 44.80
CA LEU A 55 17.22 -11.30 45.53
C LEU A 55 16.82 -11.57 46.98
N MET A 56 16.99 -12.81 47.42
CA MET A 56 16.79 -13.20 48.82
C MET A 56 18.04 -13.85 49.37
N CYS A 57 18.35 -13.57 50.65
CA CYS A 57 19.30 -14.37 51.42
C CYS A 57 18.65 -15.73 51.80
N PRO A 58 19.43 -16.72 52.27
CA PRO A 58 18.90 -18.03 52.65
C PRO A 58 17.77 -17.95 53.68
N GLU A 59 17.88 -17.08 54.69
CA GLU A 59 16.86 -16.90 55.74
C GLU A 59 15.54 -16.36 55.19
N CYS A 60 15.59 -15.32 54.35
CA CYS A 60 14.40 -14.81 53.67
C CYS A 60 13.76 -15.86 52.75
N LEU A 61 14.56 -16.71 52.10
CA LEU A 61 14.04 -17.80 51.29
C LEU A 61 13.35 -18.86 52.15
N LEU A 62 13.96 -19.28 53.27
CA LEU A 62 13.37 -20.22 54.24
C LEU A 62 12.00 -19.73 54.74
N ASN A 63 11.92 -18.45 55.14
CA ASN A 63 10.71 -17.82 55.66
C ASN A 63 9.61 -17.62 54.61
N ASN A 64 9.92 -17.72 53.31
CA ASN A 64 8.97 -17.58 52.19
C ASN A 64 8.76 -18.90 51.40
N ARG A 65 9.13 -20.06 51.96
CA ARG A 65 8.91 -21.37 51.32
C ARG A 65 7.42 -21.65 51.13
N GLY A 66 6.98 -21.74 49.87
CA GLY A 66 5.61 -22.19 49.56
C GLY A 66 5.19 -22.16 48.09
N VAL A 67 5.64 -21.18 47.28
CA VAL A 67 5.10 -20.98 45.90
C VAL A 67 6.15 -20.54 44.86
N LEU A 68 7.42 -20.44 45.24
CA LEU A 68 8.41 -19.67 44.47
C LEU A 68 9.55 -20.58 44.00
N ASN A 69 9.70 -20.72 42.68
CA ASN A 69 10.88 -21.33 42.07
C ASN A 69 12.09 -20.40 42.31
N ASP A 70 13.03 -20.88 43.12
CA ASP A 70 14.31 -20.25 43.33
C ASP A 70 15.40 -20.83 42.42
N VAL A 71 16.40 -20.02 42.13
CA VAL A 71 17.62 -20.39 41.42
C VAL A 71 18.76 -19.73 42.18
N SER A 72 19.88 -20.41 42.40
CA SER A 72 21.04 -19.77 43.05
C SER A 72 21.44 -18.53 42.26
N PHE A 73 21.91 -17.46 42.92
CA PHE A 73 22.27 -16.22 42.22
C PHE A 73 23.36 -16.45 41.16
N LYS A 74 24.26 -17.41 41.40
CA LYS A 74 25.27 -17.88 40.43
C LYS A 74 24.63 -18.50 39.19
N ASP A 75 23.71 -19.46 39.35
CA ASP A 75 23.03 -20.10 38.23
C ASP A 75 22.07 -19.14 37.50
N PHE A 76 21.55 -18.14 38.21
CA PHE A 76 20.73 -17.08 37.64
C PHE A 76 21.56 -16.13 36.76
N ILE A 77 22.78 -15.77 37.19
CA ILE A 77 23.73 -15.02 36.36
C ILE A 77 24.07 -15.81 35.10
N VAL A 78 24.39 -17.11 35.23
CA VAL A 78 24.66 -17.98 34.07
C VAL A 78 23.47 -18.01 33.11
N LYS A 79 22.25 -18.23 33.59
CA LYS A 79 21.03 -18.19 32.76
C LYS A 79 20.80 -16.82 32.09
N ILE A 80 21.09 -15.71 32.76
CA ILE A 80 21.02 -14.37 32.14
C ILE A 80 22.07 -14.25 31.04
N GLN A 81 23.29 -14.74 31.28
CA GLN A 81 24.38 -14.69 30.31
C GLN A 81 24.06 -15.56 29.09
N ASP A 82 23.60 -16.79 29.27
CA ASP A 82 23.14 -17.68 28.18
C ASP A 82 22.03 -17.03 27.33
N VAL A 83 21.06 -16.38 27.97
CA VAL A 83 19.98 -15.67 27.27
C VAL A 83 20.53 -14.44 26.54
N LYS A 84 21.45 -13.68 27.14
CA LYS A 84 22.09 -12.51 26.52
C LYS A 84 22.93 -12.93 25.31
N GLU A 85 23.68 -14.02 25.41
CA GLU A 85 24.51 -14.57 24.33
C GLU A 85 23.64 -15.13 23.20
N ARG A 86 22.57 -15.87 23.52
CA ARG A 86 21.58 -16.35 22.53
C ARG A 86 20.92 -15.20 21.79
N VAL A 87 20.40 -14.19 22.51
CA VAL A 87 19.82 -12.99 21.89
C VAL A 87 20.85 -12.26 21.04
N CYS A 88 22.10 -12.10 21.52
CA CYS A 88 23.16 -11.45 20.74
C CYS A 88 23.55 -12.23 19.47
N TYR A 89 23.53 -13.57 19.52
CA TYR A 89 23.75 -14.45 18.38
C TYR A 89 22.61 -14.33 17.35
N GLU A 90 21.36 -14.46 17.80
CA GLU A 90 20.17 -14.24 16.99
C GLU A 90 20.14 -12.84 16.35
N VAL A 91 20.61 -11.83 17.09
CA VAL A 91 20.78 -10.44 16.62
C VAL A 91 21.80 -10.36 15.49
N THR A 92 22.98 -10.93 15.70
CA THR A 92 24.06 -10.91 14.73
C THR A 92 23.64 -11.62 13.45
N ASN A 93 23.07 -12.83 13.55
CA ASN A 93 22.59 -13.62 12.42
C ASN A 93 21.48 -12.91 11.62
N SER A 94 20.54 -12.24 12.29
CA SER A 94 19.50 -11.46 11.60
C SER A 94 20.08 -10.25 10.85
N VAL A 95 21.01 -9.54 11.48
CA VAL A 95 21.70 -8.39 10.86
C VAL A 95 22.54 -8.83 9.66
N GLU A 96 23.25 -9.96 9.76
CA GLU A 96 24.03 -10.54 8.67
C GLU A 96 23.13 -11.00 7.50
N ASN A 97 21.98 -11.63 7.78
CA ASN A 97 20.97 -11.96 6.76
C ASN A 97 20.42 -10.69 6.07
N TYR A 98 20.11 -9.62 6.82
CA TYR A 98 19.68 -8.35 6.23
C TYR A 98 20.78 -7.70 5.37
N PHE A 99 22.06 -7.77 5.77
CA PHE A 99 23.16 -7.31 4.93
C PHE A 99 23.29 -8.15 3.65
N GLY A 100 23.18 -9.47 3.74
CA GLY A 100 23.17 -10.35 2.54
C GLY A 100 22.03 -10.01 1.57
N GLN A 101 20.84 -9.68 2.07
CA GLN A 101 19.71 -9.22 1.25
C GLN A 101 19.96 -7.85 0.62
N LEU A 102 20.62 -6.92 1.32
CA LEU A 102 21.00 -5.62 0.79
C LEU A 102 22.10 -5.73 -0.28
N ASP A 103 23.11 -6.58 -0.08
CA ASP A 103 24.16 -6.84 -1.06
C ASP A 103 23.59 -7.53 -2.31
N GLY A 104 22.64 -8.46 -2.14
CA GLY A 104 21.85 -9.02 -3.24
C GLY A 104 21.13 -7.95 -4.05
N LEU A 105 20.42 -7.02 -3.40
CA LEU A 105 19.77 -5.90 -4.09
C LEU A 105 20.76 -4.95 -4.78
N ILE A 106 21.92 -4.68 -4.18
CA ILE A 106 22.97 -3.86 -4.79
C ILE A 106 23.49 -4.54 -6.07
N ASN A 107 23.65 -5.86 -6.06
CA ASN A 107 24.06 -6.63 -7.24
C ASN A 107 22.96 -6.67 -8.31
N ASP A 108 21.68 -6.84 -7.93
CA ASP A 108 20.53 -6.70 -8.85
C ASP A 108 20.55 -5.33 -9.56
N PHE A 109 20.76 -4.23 -8.82
CA PHE A 109 20.86 -2.89 -9.41
C PHE A 109 22.09 -2.70 -10.31
N ARG A 110 23.24 -3.29 -9.96
CA ARG A 110 24.45 -3.28 -10.81
C ARG A 110 24.21 -4.04 -12.12
N GLN A 111 23.58 -5.21 -12.05
CA GLN A 111 23.24 -6.02 -13.22
C GLN A 111 22.27 -5.26 -14.15
N ILE A 112 21.20 -4.68 -13.60
CA ILE A 112 20.27 -3.81 -14.35
C ILE A 112 21.00 -2.64 -15.02
N LYS A 113 21.97 -2.00 -14.32
CA LYS A 113 22.79 -0.93 -14.88
C LYS A 113 23.61 -1.41 -16.08
N ILE A 114 24.28 -2.56 -15.97
CA ILE A 114 25.07 -3.18 -17.05
C ILE A 114 24.19 -3.53 -18.25
N GLU A 115 23.06 -4.21 -18.02
CA GLU A 115 22.08 -4.57 -19.05
C GLU A 115 21.56 -3.32 -19.80
N THR A 116 21.37 -2.20 -19.08
CA THR A 116 20.93 -0.94 -19.66
C THR A 116 22.01 -0.32 -20.56
N PHE A 117 23.27 -0.28 -20.12
CA PHE A 117 24.37 0.26 -20.93
C PHE A 117 24.62 -0.56 -22.20
N GLN A 118 24.55 -1.90 -22.12
CA GLN A 118 24.69 -2.76 -23.29
C GLN A 118 23.65 -2.46 -24.40
N ILE A 119 22.41 -2.11 -24.04
CA ILE A 119 21.38 -1.71 -25.00
C ILE A 119 21.75 -0.36 -25.65
N ILE A 120 22.20 0.61 -24.85
CA ILE A 120 22.63 1.93 -25.34
C ILE A 120 23.80 1.78 -26.32
N ASP A 121 24.80 0.94 -26.00
CA ASP A 121 25.95 0.69 -26.88
C ASP A 121 25.53 -0.02 -28.19
N GLN A 122 24.57 -0.96 -28.13
CA GLN A 122 23.98 -1.57 -29.32
C GLN A 122 23.27 -0.53 -30.21
N MET A 123 22.53 0.41 -29.62
CA MET A 123 21.89 1.51 -30.36
C MET A 123 22.91 2.46 -30.99
N ILE A 124 23.97 2.83 -30.26
CA ILE A 124 25.05 3.68 -30.77
C ILE A 124 25.74 3.00 -31.96
N ASN A 125 26.04 1.70 -31.86
CA ASN A 125 26.65 0.92 -32.93
C ASN A 125 25.77 0.90 -34.20
N LEU A 126 24.47 0.64 -34.06
CA LEU A 126 23.52 0.66 -35.19
C LEU A 126 23.44 2.06 -35.86
N ILE A 127 23.37 3.12 -35.06
CA ILE A 127 23.39 4.50 -35.58
C ILE A 127 24.72 4.80 -36.31
N SER A 128 25.85 4.31 -35.79
CA SER A 128 27.16 4.48 -36.43
C SER A 128 27.27 3.75 -37.77
N MET A 129 26.66 2.56 -37.91
CA MET A 129 26.58 1.82 -39.17
C MET A 129 25.75 2.60 -40.20
N TRP A 130 24.55 3.05 -39.82
CA TRP A 130 23.71 3.86 -40.70
C TRP A 130 24.36 5.17 -41.13
N LYS A 131 25.20 5.78 -40.27
CA LYS A 131 26.00 6.94 -40.64
C LYS A 131 27.03 6.59 -41.72
N LYS A 132 27.83 5.52 -41.52
CA LYS A 132 28.81 5.06 -42.52
C LYS A 132 28.17 4.73 -43.88
N GLU A 133 26.97 4.14 -43.89
CA GLU A 133 26.22 3.88 -45.12
C GLU A 133 25.78 5.16 -45.83
N LEU A 134 25.34 6.17 -45.08
CA LEU A 134 24.99 7.49 -45.63
C LEU A 134 26.22 8.23 -46.18
N ASP A 135 27.33 8.24 -45.43
CA ASP A 135 28.60 8.84 -45.85
C ASP A 135 29.12 8.17 -47.15
N GLY A 136 28.95 6.85 -47.28
CA GLY A 136 29.25 6.10 -48.51
C GLY A 136 28.36 6.48 -49.70
N LEU A 137 27.05 6.68 -49.49
CA LEU A 137 26.14 7.19 -50.52
C LEU A 137 26.48 8.63 -50.93
N GLN A 138 26.82 9.48 -49.97
CA GLN A 138 27.24 10.87 -50.22
C GLN A 138 28.53 10.91 -51.05
N THR A 139 29.50 10.06 -50.73
CA THR A 139 30.76 9.91 -51.50
C THR A 139 30.49 9.48 -52.94
N ILE A 140 29.51 8.59 -53.17
CA ILE A 140 29.08 8.21 -54.52
C ILE A 140 28.48 9.41 -55.26
N SER A 141 27.68 10.26 -54.59
CA SER A 141 27.12 11.47 -55.22
C SER A 141 28.13 12.57 -55.52
N MET A 142 29.29 12.61 -54.84
CA MET A 142 30.33 13.61 -55.13
C MET A 142 31.21 13.26 -56.33
N ARG A 143 31.16 12.02 -56.85
CA ARG A 143 32.02 11.56 -57.96
C ARG A 143 31.48 11.91 -59.35
N PHE A 144 30.35 12.61 -59.45
CA PHE A 144 29.75 12.95 -60.74
C PHE A 144 30.36 14.22 -61.35
N SER A 145 30.94 14.07 -62.54
CA SER A 145 31.28 15.18 -63.42
C SER A 145 30.13 15.46 -64.37
N LEU A 146 29.68 16.73 -64.43
CA LEU A 146 28.63 17.20 -65.35
C LEU A 146 28.86 16.75 -66.81
N MET A 147 30.13 16.66 -67.23
CA MET A 147 30.50 16.25 -68.58
C MET A 147 30.32 14.75 -68.85
N GLU A 148 30.45 13.89 -67.83
CA GLU A 148 30.11 12.46 -67.97
C GLU A 148 28.60 12.24 -67.98
N GLU A 149 27.84 13.02 -67.21
CA GLU A 149 26.37 12.97 -67.18
C GLU A 149 25.75 13.35 -68.55
N ILE A 150 26.29 14.40 -69.18
CA ILE A 150 25.85 14.86 -70.52
C ILE A 150 26.14 13.78 -71.58
N ASN A 151 27.36 13.25 -71.62
CA ASN A 151 27.78 12.29 -72.64
C ASN A 151 27.11 10.91 -72.51
N ASN A 152 26.52 10.57 -71.35
CA ASN A 152 25.98 9.24 -71.11
C ASN A 152 24.59 9.23 -70.44
N LYS A 153 23.68 10.08 -70.93
CA LYS A 153 22.31 10.29 -70.42
C LYS A 153 21.52 8.99 -70.10
N LYS A 154 21.67 7.93 -70.91
CA LYS A 154 21.04 6.61 -70.67
C LYS A 154 21.63 5.88 -69.45
N TYR A 155 22.96 5.95 -69.26
CA TYR A 155 23.64 5.42 -68.09
C TYR A 155 23.21 6.19 -66.82
N PHE A 156 23.15 7.52 -66.91
CA PHE A 156 22.78 8.38 -65.80
C PHE A 156 21.38 8.08 -65.25
N VAL A 157 20.35 8.01 -66.10
CA VAL A 157 18.98 7.65 -65.66
C VAL A 157 18.93 6.24 -65.04
N LYS A 158 19.69 5.27 -65.59
CA LYS A 158 19.78 3.91 -65.02
C LYS A 158 20.48 3.92 -63.65
N MET A 159 21.45 4.80 -63.45
CA MET A 159 22.17 4.96 -62.18
C MET A 159 21.35 5.72 -61.13
N GLN A 160 20.67 6.82 -61.50
CA GLN A 160 19.72 7.51 -60.63
C GLN A 160 18.64 6.55 -60.12
N ARG A 161 18.05 5.73 -60.99
CA ARG A 161 17.10 4.68 -60.57
C ARG A 161 17.70 3.67 -59.59
N ARG A 162 18.98 3.31 -59.72
CA ARG A 162 19.69 2.45 -58.75
C ARG A 162 19.92 3.17 -57.40
N ILE A 163 20.25 4.46 -57.41
CA ILE A 163 20.44 5.27 -56.21
C ILE A 163 19.10 5.45 -55.48
N TYR A 164 18.03 5.85 -56.17
CA TYR A 164 16.68 5.94 -55.61
C TYR A 164 16.21 4.61 -55.03
N LYS A 165 16.38 3.49 -55.75
CA LYS A 165 16.02 2.16 -55.23
C LYS A 165 16.84 1.76 -53.99
N ARG A 166 18.13 2.12 -53.92
CA ARG A 166 18.95 1.95 -52.70
C ARG A 166 18.48 2.84 -51.55
N LEU A 167 18.14 4.11 -51.80
CA LEU A 167 17.61 5.03 -50.79
C LEU A 167 16.26 4.54 -50.24
N GLN A 168 15.37 4.07 -51.11
CA GLN A 168 14.05 3.53 -50.74
C GLN A 168 14.18 2.22 -49.94
N ASN A 169 15.07 1.31 -50.36
CA ASN A 169 15.39 0.12 -49.58
C ASN A 169 16.00 0.49 -48.21
N ASN A 170 16.92 1.46 -48.14
CA ASN A 170 17.49 1.93 -46.88
C ASN A 170 16.45 2.62 -45.97
N HIS A 171 15.42 3.27 -46.53
CA HIS A 171 14.31 3.81 -45.75
C HIS A 171 13.51 2.69 -45.08
N GLN A 172 13.13 1.66 -45.85
CA GLN A 172 12.39 0.50 -45.33
C GLN A 172 13.21 -0.27 -44.27
N ILE A 173 14.51 -0.48 -44.51
CA ILE A 173 15.41 -1.11 -43.55
C ILE A 173 15.52 -0.28 -42.25
N LYS A 174 15.56 1.05 -42.35
CA LYS A 174 15.53 1.95 -41.18
C LYS A 174 14.22 1.90 -40.43
N GLU A 175 13.07 1.94 -41.10
CA GLU A 175 11.76 1.83 -40.44
C GLU A 175 11.61 0.50 -39.71
N ILE A 176 11.95 -0.62 -40.36
CA ILE A 176 11.95 -1.96 -39.74
C ILE A 176 12.92 -2.01 -38.55
N GLY A 177 14.12 -1.45 -38.68
CA GLY A 177 15.12 -1.38 -37.61
C GLY A 177 14.67 -0.53 -36.42
N ILE A 178 14.06 0.64 -36.65
CA ILE A 178 13.51 1.51 -35.62
C ILE A 178 12.35 0.83 -34.92
N LEU A 179 11.41 0.20 -35.64
CA LEU A 179 10.28 -0.52 -35.05
C LEU A 179 10.75 -1.71 -34.20
N LYS A 180 11.77 -2.45 -34.66
CA LYS A 180 12.38 -3.55 -33.89
C LYS A 180 13.05 -3.03 -32.61
N LEU A 181 13.84 -1.96 -32.68
CA LEU A 181 14.46 -1.32 -31.51
C LEU A 181 13.41 -0.78 -30.53
N GLN A 182 12.36 -0.11 -31.01
CA GLN A 182 11.27 0.39 -30.18
C GLN A 182 10.56 -0.75 -29.43
N LYS A 183 10.36 -1.90 -30.10
CA LYS A 183 9.81 -3.09 -29.46
C LYS A 183 10.75 -3.66 -28.40
N GLU A 184 12.04 -3.84 -28.71
CA GLU A 184 13.03 -4.36 -27.75
C GLU A 184 13.18 -3.45 -26.52
N ILE A 185 13.15 -2.12 -26.70
CA ILE A 185 13.14 -1.14 -25.61
C ILE A 185 11.85 -1.25 -24.78
N LYS A 186 10.68 -1.36 -25.41
CA LYS A 186 9.38 -1.52 -24.72
C LYS A 186 9.33 -2.81 -23.91
N ASP A 187 9.78 -3.92 -24.50
CA ASP A 187 9.79 -5.24 -23.86
C ASP A 187 10.76 -5.27 -22.67
N LYS A 188 11.97 -4.72 -22.81
CA LYS A 188 12.92 -4.60 -21.70
C LYS A 188 12.48 -3.59 -20.62
N ASN A 189 11.87 -2.46 -20.96
CA ASN A 189 11.30 -1.55 -19.96
C ASN A 189 10.20 -2.23 -19.14
N ASN A 190 9.32 -3.02 -19.78
CA ASN A 190 8.31 -3.81 -19.08
C ASN A 190 8.93 -4.86 -18.14
N GLU A 191 10.08 -5.46 -18.50
CA GLU A 191 10.83 -6.37 -17.64
C GLU A 191 11.48 -5.64 -16.45
N LEU A 192 12.04 -4.45 -16.71
CA LEU A 192 12.70 -3.60 -15.72
C LEU A 192 11.70 -3.05 -14.70
N ASP A 193 10.51 -2.62 -15.15
CA ASP A 193 9.38 -2.25 -14.29
C ASP A 193 8.94 -3.42 -13.42
N LYS A 194 8.84 -4.64 -13.97
CA LYS A 194 8.55 -5.86 -13.17
C LYS A 194 9.64 -6.11 -12.12
N LYS A 195 10.93 -6.03 -12.48
CA LYS A 195 12.06 -6.18 -11.54
C LYS A 195 11.98 -5.12 -10.43
N ILE A 196 11.71 -3.85 -10.76
CA ILE A 196 11.54 -2.75 -9.80
C ILE A 196 10.33 -2.98 -8.88
N ILE A 197 9.18 -3.39 -9.42
CA ILE A 197 7.98 -3.72 -8.63
C ILE A 197 8.28 -4.88 -7.66
N ILE A 198 8.99 -5.92 -8.09
CA ILE A 198 9.43 -7.02 -7.22
C ILE A 198 10.34 -6.51 -6.10
N ILE A 199 11.29 -5.61 -6.38
CA ILE A 199 12.17 -4.99 -5.38
C ILE A 199 11.37 -4.13 -4.39
N ILE A 200 10.41 -3.33 -4.88
CA ILE A 200 9.52 -2.52 -4.04
C ILE A 200 8.67 -3.42 -3.13
N ILE A 201 8.10 -4.50 -3.67
CA ILE A 201 7.34 -5.50 -2.90
C ILE A 201 8.23 -6.20 -1.85
N ARG A 202 9.49 -6.54 -2.18
CA ARG A 202 10.45 -7.09 -1.21
C ARG A 202 10.74 -6.10 -0.09
N LYS A 203 10.93 -4.80 -0.39
CA LYS A 203 11.14 -3.76 0.64
C LYS A 203 9.88 -3.46 1.47
N SER A 204 8.70 -3.37 0.85
CA SER A 204 7.46 -3.13 1.59
C SER A 204 7.08 -4.32 2.46
N LYS A 205 7.38 -5.57 2.03
CA LYS A 205 7.30 -6.76 2.90
C LYS A 205 8.06 -6.57 4.21
N ILE A 206 9.27 -5.97 4.22
CA ILE A 206 10.02 -5.75 5.47
C ILE A 206 9.30 -4.75 6.40
N ILE A 207 8.74 -3.68 5.85
CA ILE A 207 7.96 -2.69 6.63
C ILE A 207 6.67 -3.33 7.19
N ILE A 208 5.97 -4.09 6.34
CA ILE A 208 4.76 -4.83 6.70
C ILE A 208 5.04 -5.91 7.74
N ILE A 209 6.14 -6.65 7.62
CA ILE A 209 6.56 -7.68 8.59
C ILE A 209 6.85 -7.04 9.95
N ASN A 210 7.59 -5.93 10.01
CA ASN A 210 7.85 -5.23 11.28
C ASN A 210 6.56 -4.70 11.92
N PHE A 211 5.63 -4.21 11.12
CA PHE A 211 4.30 -3.81 11.59
C PHE A 211 3.50 -5.01 12.12
N LEU A 212 3.51 -6.14 11.40
CA LEU A 212 2.82 -7.37 11.80
C LEU A 212 3.43 -8.01 13.04
N ILE A 213 4.75 -8.02 13.21
CA ILE A 213 5.42 -8.52 14.42
C ILE A 213 4.99 -7.68 15.65
N GLY A 214 4.96 -6.36 15.53
CA GLY A 214 4.42 -5.49 16.58
C GLY A 214 2.93 -5.76 16.87
N PHE A 215 2.15 -6.12 15.85
CA PHE A 215 0.73 -6.39 15.97
C PHE A 215 0.40 -7.77 16.58
N PHE A 216 1.12 -8.83 16.17
CA PHE A 216 0.91 -10.21 16.64
C PHE A 216 1.35 -10.44 18.09
N ASN A 217 2.20 -9.56 18.64
CA ASN A 217 2.56 -9.57 20.06
C ASN A 217 1.43 -9.10 21.00
N HIS A 218 0.29 -8.66 20.46
CA HIS A 218 -0.92 -8.37 21.22
C HIS A 218 -2.00 -9.43 20.96
N GLU A 219 -2.65 -9.92 22.03
CA GLU A 219 -3.73 -10.93 22.07
C GLU A 219 -4.42 -11.18 20.72
N PHE A 220 -4.42 -12.44 20.24
CA PHE A 220 -4.99 -12.95 18.98
C PHE A 220 -6.51 -12.66 18.78
N ASN A 221 -6.90 -11.39 18.70
CA ASN A 221 -8.26 -10.97 18.42
C ASN A 221 -8.39 -10.73 16.91
N ILE A 222 -9.38 -11.37 16.29
CA ILE A 222 -9.68 -11.20 14.86
C ILE A 222 -10.08 -9.75 14.60
N ILE A 223 -9.47 -9.14 13.58
CA ILE A 223 -9.82 -7.80 13.10
C ILE A 223 -10.97 -7.91 12.10
N PHE A 224 -12.05 -7.15 12.30
CA PHE A 224 -13.22 -7.13 11.41
C PHE A 224 -13.03 -6.11 10.30
N GLY A 225 -12.55 -4.93 10.66
CA GLY A 225 -12.18 -3.88 9.74
C GLY A 225 -11.27 -2.84 10.41
N GLY A 226 -11.14 -1.72 9.73
CA GLY A 226 -10.43 -0.56 10.22
C GLY A 226 -10.41 0.54 9.17
N GLN A 227 -9.97 1.72 9.59
CA GLN A 227 -9.82 2.87 8.71
C GLN A 227 -8.82 3.86 9.29
N PHE A 228 -7.97 4.42 8.43
CA PHE A 228 -7.09 5.53 8.81
C PHE A 228 -7.82 6.88 8.68
N ASN A 229 -7.39 7.86 9.47
CA ASN A 229 -7.72 9.26 9.23
C ASN A 229 -7.07 9.78 7.93
N LYS A 230 -7.53 10.93 7.42
CA LYS A 230 -6.98 11.58 6.21
C LYS A 230 -5.45 11.66 6.17
N TYR A 231 -4.81 11.91 7.32
CA TYR A 231 -3.37 12.12 7.41
C TYR A 231 -2.57 10.82 7.57
N ASN A 232 -3.23 9.67 7.69
CA ASN A 232 -2.63 8.36 7.96
C ASN A 232 -1.81 8.30 9.27
N LEU A 233 -2.15 9.18 10.23
CA LEU A 233 -1.53 9.28 11.54
C LEU A 233 -2.29 8.51 12.62
N LEU A 234 -3.59 8.27 12.40
CA LEU A 234 -4.45 7.48 13.27
C LEU A 234 -5.11 6.37 12.46
N LEU A 235 -5.10 5.15 12.99
CA LEU A 235 -5.87 4.01 12.48
C LEU A 235 -6.82 3.54 13.58
N VAL A 236 -8.11 3.44 13.28
CA VAL A 236 -9.05 2.65 14.10
C VAL A 236 -9.08 1.23 13.54
N THR A 237 -8.96 0.22 14.40
CA THR A 237 -9.22 -1.18 14.07
C THR A 237 -10.37 -1.73 14.90
N GLU A 238 -11.26 -2.46 14.24
CA GLU A 238 -12.42 -3.13 14.83
C GLU A 238 -12.02 -4.56 15.22
N TYR A 239 -12.29 -4.94 16.46
CA TYR A 239 -12.28 -6.33 16.92
C TYR A 239 -13.71 -6.74 17.27
N ILE A 240 -13.91 -8.00 17.68
CA ILE A 240 -15.22 -8.49 18.16
C ILE A 240 -15.80 -7.51 19.20
N THR A 241 -15.32 -7.48 20.44
CA THR A 241 -15.93 -6.68 21.51
C THR A 241 -15.21 -5.37 21.83
N LYS A 242 -14.29 -4.95 20.95
CA LYS A 242 -13.33 -3.86 21.21
C LYS A 242 -13.05 -3.05 19.95
N ILE A 243 -12.67 -1.78 20.13
CA ILE A 243 -11.90 -1.03 19.12
C ILE A 243 -10.54 -0.68 19.69
N ALA A 244 -9.54 -0.54 18.82
CA ALA A 244 -8.26 0.08 19.18
C ALA A 244 -7.95 1.24 18.23
N VAL A 245 -7.35 2.29 18.78
CA VAL A 245 -6.80 3.41 18.01
C VAL A 245 -5.29 3.37 18.10
N TRP A 246 -4.63 3.36 16.94
CA TRP A 246 -3.19 3.25 16.77
C TRP A 246 -2.62 4.56 16.23
N LYS A 247 -1.48 5.00 16.76
CA LYS A 247 -0.79 6.21 16.31
C LYS A 247 0.41 5.87 15.44
N PHE A 248 0.49 6.51 14.29
CA PHE A 248 1.62 6.42 13.36
C PHE A 248 2.25 7.79 13.15
N GLU A 249 3.57 7.83 13.01
CA GLU A 249 4.28 8.96 12.42
C GLU A 249 5.34 8.43 11.45
N ASN A 250 5.49 9.07 10.29
CA ASN A 250 6.44 8.65 9.24
C ASN A 250 6.31 7.16 8.84
N GLY A 251 5.08 6.63 8.84
CA GLY A 251 4.78 5.23 8.49
C GLY A 251 5.19 4.19 9.55
N LYS A 252 5.69 4.61 10.71
CA LYS A 252 6.00 3.72 11.84
C LYS A 252 4.88 3.80 12.88
N LEU A 253 4.46 2.64 13.40
CA LEU A 253 3.64 2.58 14.61
C LEU A 253 4.48 3.14 15.77
N ILE A 254 3.93 4.12 16.49
CA ILE A 254 4.58 4.73 17.66
C ILE A 254 3.90 4.29 18.95
N ASP A 255 2.57 4.22 18.95
CA ASP A 255 1.81 3.84 20.14
C ASP A 255 0.48 3.15 19.78
N GLN A 256 0.05 2.25 20.66
CA GLN A 256 -1.35 1.83 20.73
C GLN A 256 -2.08 2.77 21.67
N ASN A 257 -2.40 3.96 21.17
CA ASN A 257 -3.01 5.06 21.92
C ASN A 257 -4.09 4.58 22.91
N ILE A 258 -5.18 3.93 22.43
CA ILE A 258 -6.31 3.59 23.31
C ILE A 258 -7.05 2.31 22.84
N LYS A 259 -7.52 1.50 23.80
CA LYS A 259 -8.46 0.37 23.61
C LYS A 259 -9.79 0.67 24.30
N PHE A 260 -10.90 0.55 23.58
CA PHE A 260 -12.25 0.61 24.18
C PHE A 260 -12.88 -0.78 24.16
N LYS A 261 -13.39 -1.24 25.30
CA LYS A 261 -14.30 -2.40 25.35
C LYS A 261 -15.72 -1.88 25.19
N LEU A 262 -16.44 -2.38 24.18
CA LEU A 262 -17.80 -1.93 23.83
C LEU A 262 -18.86 -3.01 24.13
N GLY A 263 -18.43 -4.21 24.52
CA GLY A 263 -19.30 -5.29 24.99
C GLY A 263 -20.07 -6.05 23.90
N GLN A 264 -20.13 -5.54 22.67
CA GLN A 264 -20.81 -6.20 21.54
C GLN A 264 -19.99 -6.04 20.24
N ARG A 265 -20.40 -6.77 19.19
CA ARG A 265 -19.69 -6.86 17.92
C ARG A 265 -19.67 -5.54 17.14
N VAL A 266 -18.47 -5.07 16.79
CA VAL A 266 -18.23 -3.89 15.94
C VAL A 266 -17.87 -4.34 14.54
N GLU A 267 -18.64 -3.90 13.55
CA GLU A 267 -18.54 -4.37 12.15
C GLU A 267 -18.18 -3.28 11.15
N LEU A 268 -18.36 -2.02 11.55
CA LEU A 268 -18.29 -0.87 10.68
C LEU A 268 -17.62 0.28 11.42
N THR A 269 -16.58 0.86 10.82
CA THR A 269 -16.08 2.20 11.17
C THR A 269 -16.22 3.10 9.96
N VAL A 270 -16.60 4.36 10.19
CA VAL A 270 -16.40 5.44 9.25
C VAL A 270 -15.59 6.56 9.93
N PHE A 271 -14.40 6.84 9.40
CA PHE A 271 -13.49 7.87 9.89
C PHE A 271 -13.68 9.16 9.08
N SER A 272 -13.66 10.32 9.74
CA SER A 272 -13.63 11.64 9.09
C SER A 272 -12.43 11.79 8.12
N LYS A 273 -12.74 12.31 6.94
CA LYS A 273 -11.81 12.78 5.90
C LYS A 273 -11.27 14.18 6.21
N LYS A 274 -11.72 14.89 7.26
CA LYS A 274 -11.25 16.25 7.60
C LYS A 274 -10.55 16.33 8.95
N ASN A 275 -11.12 15.69 9.95
CA ASN A 275 -10.85 15.86 11.38
C ASN A 275 -10.52 14.52 12.05
N ASN A 276 -10.10 14.57 13.32
CA ASN A 276 -9.81 13.38 14.12
C ASN A 276 -11.06 12.94 14.91
N TRP A 277 -12.07 12.46 14.20
CA TRP A 277 -13.22 11.81 14.80
C TRP A 277 -13.71 10.67 13.89
N PHE A 278 -14.41 9.71 14.48
CA PHE A 278 -14.93 8.54 13.78
C PHE A 278 -16.24 8.09 14.40
N MET A 279 -17.00 7.30 13.64
CA MET A 279 -18.23 6.67 14.09
C MET A 279 -18.13 5.17 13.85
N ILE A 280 -18.79 4.38 14.69
CA ILE A 280 -18.87 2.93 14.53
C ILE A 280 -20.31 2.44 14.50
N GLY A 281 -20.57 1.39 13.73
CA GLY A 281 -21.81 0.63 13.71
C GLY A 281 -21.66 -0.69 14.47
N MET A 282 -22.57 -0.95 15.41
CA MET A 282 -22.60 -2.17 16.21
C MET A 282 -23.64 -3.16 15.68
N GLU A 283 -23.23 -4.41 15.44
CA GLU A 283 -24.06 -5.47 14.84
C GLU A 283 -25.33 -5.72 15.64
N GLN A 284 -25.17 -6.24 16.86
CA GLN A 284 -26.27 -6.58 17.75
C GLN A 284 -26.81 -5.36 18.50
N GLY A 285 -25.99 -4.31 18.63
CA GLY A 285 -26.36 -3.08 19.32
C GLY A 285 -27.40 -2.26 18.58
N ARG A 286 -27.45 -2.35 17.23
CA ARG A 286 -28.30 -1.50 16.37
C ARG A 286 -28.00 -0.01 16.56
N LYS A 287 -26.80 0.26 17.07
CA LYS A 287 -26.32 1.53 17.61
C LYS A 287 -25.21 2.06 16.72
N ILE A 288 -25.27 3.35 16.46
CA ILE A 288 -24.15 4.11 15.96
C ILE A 288 -23.56 4.86 17.15
N ILE A 289 -22.25 4.76 17.34
CA ILE A 289 -21.54 5.50 18.38
C ILE A 289 -20.59 6.51 17.72
N PHE A 290 -20.71 7.77 18.10
CA PHE A 290 -19.87 8.87 17.62
C PHE A 290 -18.75 9.17 18.63
N PHE A 291 -17.50 9.11 18.16
CA PHE A 291 -16.28 9.29 18.94
C PHE A 291 -15.47 10.49 18.44
N GLN A 292 -15.23 11.47 19.31
CA GLN A 292 -14.25 12.54 19.08
C GLN A 292 -12.90 12.15 19.70
N PHE A 293 -11.82 12.12 18.93
CA PHE A 293 -10.54 11.52 19.37
C PHE A 293 -9.93 12.17 20.62
N LEU A 294 -10.11 13.48 20.82
CA LEU A 294 -9.62 14.21 21.99
C LEU A 294 -10.48 14.00 23.25
N GLN A 295 -11.69 13.46 23.11
CA GLN A 295 -12.67 13.31 24.19
C GLN A 295 -13.36 11.95 24.11
N LEU A 296 -12.60 10.86 23.99
CA LEU A 296 -13.18 9.54 23.74
C LEU A 296 -14.03 8.96 24.90
N ALA A 297 -13.99 9.58 26.08
CA ALA A 297 -14.95 9.33 27.16
C ALA A 297 -16.35 9.93 26.87
N ASN A 298 -16.40 11.01 26.08
CA ASN A 298 -17.61 11.65 25.60
C ASN A 298 -17.95 11.06 24.23
N PHE A 299 -18.74 9.99 24.21
CA PHE A 299 -19.35 9.47 22.99
C PHE A 299 -20.87 9.63 23.05
N GLN A 300 -21.47 9.88 21.90
CA GLN A 300 -22.94 9.90 21.77
C GLN A 300 -23.40 8.62 21.09
N ILE A 301 -24.48 8.02 21.58
CA ILE A 301 -25.11 6.83 21.02
C ILE A 301 -26.43 7.24 20.36
N ILE A 302 -26.66 6.82 19.13
CA ILE A 302 -27.97 6.87 18.48
C ILE A 302 -28.41 5.45 18.07
N GLN A 303 -29.66 5.12 18.36
CA GLN A 303 -30.29 3.84 18.03
C GLN A 303 -31.59 4.12 17.28
N LYS A 304 -31.51 4.10 15.94
CA LYS A 304 -32.66 4.34 15.04
C LYS A 304 -33.00 3.13 14.17
N HIS A 305 -32.00 2.31 13.83
CA HIS A 305 -32.24 1.02 13.19
C HIS A 305 -32.82 0.01 14.20
N ILE A 306 -33.71 -0.85 13.71
CA ILE A 306 -34.34 -1.92 14.50
C ILE A 306 -33.67 -3.28 14.28
N LYS A 307 -32.68 -3.36 13.38
CA LYS A 307 -31.82 -4.54 13.15
C LYS A 307 -30.35 -4.14 12.92
N MET A 308 -29.52 -5.11 12.51
CA MET A 308 -28.09 -4.91 12.23
C MET A 308 -27.87 -3.82 11.19
N ILE A 309 -26.95 -2.91 11.50
CA ILE A 309 -26.44 -1.91 10.57
C ILE A 309 -25.40 -2.60 9.67
N ILE A 310 -25.58 -2.54 8.35
CA ILE A 310 -24.74 -3.25 7.37
C ILE A 310 -23.75 -2.29 6.68
N SER A 311 -24.08 -1.01 6.55
CA SER A 311 -23.18 -0.03 5.93
C SER A 311 -23.32 1.37 6.54
N LEU A 312 -22.22 2.11 6.57
CA LEU A 312 -22.11 3.50 7.02
C LEU A 312 -21.28 4.28 6.00
N ILE A 313 -21.78 5.43 5.54
CA ILE A 313 -21.02 6.39 4.71
C ILE A 313 -21.21 7.82 5.22
N LEU A 314 -20.12 8.58 5.25
CA LEU A 314 -20.13 10.03 5.46
C LEU A 314 -20.05 10.75 4.12
N ASN A 315 -20.82 11.84 3.99
CA ASN A 315 -20.68 12.73 2.87
C ASN A 315 -19.39 13.58 2.94
N ASN A 316 -19.05 14.30 1.88
CA ASN A 316 -17.82 15.08 1.73
C ASN A 316 -17.85 16.38 2.55
N LYS A 317 -19.04 16.89 2.89
CA LYS A 317 -19.19 17.96 3.88
C LYS A 317 -18.97 17.46 5.30
N GLU A 318 -19.28 16.19 5.57
CA GLU A 318 -19.29 15.56 6.90
C GLU A 318 -20.31 16.19 7.87
N ASP A 319 -21.41 16.66 7.29
CA ASP A 319 -22.64 17.11 7.97
C ASP A 319 -23.76 16.05 7.89
N LEU A 320 -23.59 15.01 7.06
CA LEU A 320 -24.52 13.88 6.94
C LEU A 320 -23.81 12.52 7.06
N LEU A 321 -24.37 11.66 7.90
CA LEU A 321 -24.11 10.23 7.98
C LEU A 321 -25.32 9.49 7.39
N ILE A 322 -25.05 8.57 6.47
CA ILE A 322 -26.05 7.69 5.85
C ILE A 322 -25.76 6.27 6.35
N SER A 323 -26.78 5.59 6.88
CA SER A 323 -26.65 4.21 7.41
C SER A 323 -27.70 3.28 6.83
N SER A 324 -27.32 2.06 6.46
CA SER A 324 -28.23 1.04 5.92
C SER A 324 -28.30 -0.21 6.82
N SER A 325 -29.42 -0.95 6.76
CA SER A 325 -29.71 -2.02 7.74
C SER A 325 -30.52 -3.20 7.16
N GLU A 326 -30.47 -4.33 7.88
CA GLU A 326 -31.36 -5.50 7.68
C GLU A 326 -32.84 -5.21 7.96
N ASP A 327 -33.15 -4.08 8.61
CA ASP A 327 -34.54 -3.61 8.77
C ASP A 327 -35.14 -3.04 7.47
N LYS A 328 -34.36 -3.07 6.38
CA LYS A 328 -34.71 -2.59 5.03
C LYS A 328 -34.79 -1.07 4.92
N THR A 329 -34.31 -0.31 5.92
CA THR A 329 -34.28 1.16 5.88
C THR A 329 -32.87 1.69 5.58
N ILE A 330 -32.82 2.94 5.11
CA ILE A 330 -31.60 3.75 5.05
C ILE A 330 -31.87 5.04 5.82
N ASN A 331 -31.23 5.21 6.98
CA ASN A 331 -31.41 6.40 7.82
C ASN A 331 -30.44 7.51 7.40
N ILE A 332 -30.95 8.74 7.34
CA ILE A 332 -30.18 9.96 7.11
C ILE A 332 -30.06 10.72 8.44
N LEU A 333 -28.83 10.89 8.89
CA LEU A 333 -28.48 11.45 10.20
C LEU A 333 -27.63 12.71 10.01
N GLY A 334 -28.02 13.80 10.64
CA GLY A 334 -27.21 15.03 10.71
C GLY A 334 -26.06 14.85 11.69
N VAL A 335 -24.90 15.40 11.34
CA VAL A 335 -23.65 15.34 12.12
C VAL A 335 -23.26 16.73 12.59
N ASP A 336 -23.45 17.02 13.88
CA ASP A 336 -22.89 18.22 14.52
C ASP A 336 -21.56 17.86 15.19
N GLN A 337 -20.46 18.21 14.53
CA GLN A 337 -19.10 17.94 14.99
C GLN A 337 -18.69 18.77 16.21
N ILE A 338 -19.35 19.92 16.45
CA ILE A 338 -19.04 20.82 17.57
C ILE A 338 -19.73 20.31 18.84
N LYS A 339 -20.98 19.87 18.72
CA LYS A 339 -21.75 19.26 19.82
C LYS A 339 -21.47 17.77 20.01
N ASN A 340 -20.64 17.16 19.15
CA ASN A 340 -20.38 15.72 19.11
C ASN A 340 -21.69 14.91 19.08
N SER A 341 -22.65 15.32 18.25
CA SER A 341 -24.01 14.78 18.25
C SER A 341 -24.52 14.41 16.86
N LEU A 342 -25.23 13.28 16.82
CA LEU A 342 -26.02 12.78 15.71
C LEU A 342 -27.50 13.11 15.93
N THR A 343 -28.15 13.64 14.90
CA THR A 343 -29.60 13.93 14.88
C THR A 343 -30.28 13.17 13.76
N PHE A 344 -31.40 12.49 14.04
CA PHE A 344 -32.16 11.83 12.98
C PHE A 344 -32.91 12.86 12.13
N ILE A 345 -32.77 12.78 10.80
CA ILE A 345 -33.47 13.69 9.87
C ILE A 345 -34.65 12.97 9.21
N TYR A 346 -34.40 11.85 8.51
CA TYR A 346 -35.45 11.03 7.88
C TYR A 346 -34.94 9.62 7.53
N SER A 347 -35.87 8.72 7.18
CA SER A 347 -35.60 7.38 6.63
C SER A 347 -35.91 7.35 5.13
N LEU A 348 -35.18 6.53 4.39
CA LEU A 348 -35.60 6.00 3.10
C LEU A 348 -36.06 4.56 3.32
N ASP A 349 -37.26 4.23 2.84
CA ASP A 349 -37.87 2.91 3.00
C ASP A 349 -37.95 2.22 1.62
N PRO A 350 -36.85 1.65 1.10
CA PRO A 350 -36.82 1.07 -0.22
C PRO A 350 -37.65 -0.23 -0.33
N PRO A 351 -38.30 -0.48 -1.49
CA PRO A 351 -39.24 -1.59 -1.68
C PRO A 351 -38.53 -2.93 -2.00
N ILE A 352 -37.61 -3.35 -1.12
CA ILE A 352 -36.66 -4.46 -1.35
C ILE A 352 -36.35 -5.27 -0.07
N SER A 353 -35.42 -6.22 -0.20
CA SER A 353 -34.80 -6.94 0.92
C SER A 353 -33.79 -6.05 1.69
N TRP A 354 -32.87 -6.68 2.44
CA TRP A 354 -31.88 -5.97 3.26
C TRP A 354 -30.96 -5.10 2.40
N VAL A 355 -30.63 -3.91 2.90
CA VAL A 355 -29.77 -2.97 2.16
C VAL A 355 -28.31 -3.21 2.55
N PHE A 356 -27.68 -4.18 1.88
CA PHE A 356 -26.31 -4.62 2.17
C PHE A 356 -25.26 -3.54 1.98
N GLN A 357 -25.49 -2.59 1.06
CA GLN A 357 -24.51 -1.55 0.79
C GLN A 357 -25.13 -0.25 0.27
N ILE A 358 -24.44 0.85 0.55
CA ILE A 358 -24.73 2.20 0.04
C ILE A 358 -23.43 2.87 -0.44
N THR A 359 -23.53 3.71 -1.47
CA THR A 359 -22.42 4.53 -1.98
C THR A 359 -22.94 5.84 -2.59
N LEU A 360 -22.24 6.95 -2.35
CA LEU A 360 -22.49 8.25 -2.96
C LEU A 360 -21.66 8.42 -4.24
N SER A 361 -22.15 9.24 -5.18
CA SER A 361 -21.32 9.77 -6.28
C SER A 361 -20.32 10.81 -5.76
N LEU A 362 -19.36 11.20 -6.61
CA LEU A 362 -18.27 12.12 -6.25
C LEU A 362 -18.80 13.51 -5.84
N ASN A 363 -19.81 14.02 -6.54
CA ASN A 363 -20.50 15.28 -6.25
C ASN A 363 -21.69 15.10 -5.30
N GLU A 364 -21.96 13.88 -4.84
CA GLU A 364 -23.01 13.57 -3.86
C GLU A 364 -24.43 13.93 -4.34
N THR A 365 -24.63 13.95 -5.66
CA THR A 365 -25.93 14.19 -6.32
C THR A 365 -26.73 12.91 -6.51
N LYS A 366 -26.04 11.76 -6.45
CA LYS A 366 -26.59 10.41 -6.56
C LYS A 366 -26.17 9.56 -5.35
N LEU A 367 -27.10 8.79 -4.83
CA LEU A 367 -26.88 7.72 -3.87
C LEU A 367 -27.31 6.42 -4.55
N VAL A 368 -26.50 5.37 -4.46
CA VAL A 368 -26.90 4.02 -4.86
C VAL A 368 -26.98 3.16 -3.62
N SER A 369 -28.07 2.42 -3.49
CA SER A 369 -28.22 1.36 -2.50
C SER A 369 -28.39 0.00 -3.18
N ARG A 370 -27.77 -1.04 -2.62
CA ARG A 370 -27.77 -2.40 -3.14
C ARG A 370 -28.41 -3.37 -2.16
N SER A 371 -29.32 -4.19 -2.68
CA SER A 371 -29.88 -5.39 -2.07
C SER A 371 -29.74 -6.57 -3.06
N ASP A 372 -30.76 -7.42 -3.17
CA ASP A 372 -31.11 -8.17 -4.38
C ASP A 372 -31.26 -7.32 -5.67
N LYS A 373 -31.37 -5.99 -5.56
CA LYS A 373 -31.53 -5.04 -6.66
C LYS A 373 -30.62 -3.82 -6.48
N LEU A 374 -30.42 -3.07 -7.56
CA LEU A 374 -29.86 -1.71 -7.47
C LEU A 374 -30.97 -0.69 -7.44
N ILE A 375 -30.84 0.27 -6.53
CA ILE A 375 -31.71 1.44 -6.46
C ILE A 375 -30.84 2.69 -6.60
N LEU A 376 -31.25 3.57 -7.51
CA LEU A 376 -30.69 4.93 -7.62
C LEU A 376 -31.63 5.91 -6.93
N TRP A 377 -31.04 6.73 -6.08
CA TRP A 377 -31.65 7.90 -5.47
C TRP A 377 -30.99 9.17 -5.99
N THR A 378 -31.78 10.21 -6.18
CA THR A 378 -31.33 11.57 -6.48
C THR A 378 -31.92 12.55 -5.49
N LEU A 379 -31.25 13.68 -5.27
CA LEU A 379 -31.81 14.76 -4.46
C LEU A 379 -33.03 15.38 -5.17
N ASP A 380 -34.12 15.57 -4.44
CA ASP A 380 -35.31 16.31 -4.86
C ASP A 380 -35.12 17.83 -4.67
N ASN A 381 -36.17 18.60 -4.99
CA ASN A 381 -36.18 20.06 -4.82
C ASN A 381 -36.02 20.52 -3.34
N ASN A 382 -36.20 19.61 -2.38
CA ASN A 382 -36.04 19.85 -0.94
C ASN A 382 -34.66 19.39 -0.42
N ASN A 383 -33.73 19.00 -1.30
CA ASN A 383 -32.46 18.34 -0.97
C ASN A 383 -32.63 17.04 -0.16
N LYS A 384 -33.72 16.31 -0.38
CA LYS A 384 -33.94 14.96 0.16
C LYS A 384 -33.74 13.92 -0.92
N TRP A 385 -33.07 12.83 -0.57
CA TRP A 385 -32.97 11.64 -1.41
C TRP A 385 -34.37 11.10 -1.76
N ALA A 386 -34.69 11.02 -3.05
CA ALA A 386 -35.91 10.46 -3.59
C ALA A 386 -35.58 9.32 -4.58
N LEU A 387 -36.46 8.32 -4.65
CA LEU A 387 -36.31 7.16 -5.53
C LEU A 387 -36.40 7.60 -7.00
N GLN A 388 -35.34 7.37 -7.78
CA GLN A 388 -35.34 7.65 -9.22
C GLN A 388 -35.46 6.38 -10.07
N ILE A 389 -34.71 5.33 -9.73
CA ILE A 389 -34.68 4.08 -10.50
C ILE A 389 -34.69 2.88 -9.55
N LEU A 390 -35.51 1.88 -9.86
CA LEU A 390 -35.36 0.53 -9.33
C LEU A 390 -34.96 -0.41 -10.48
N HIS A 391 -33.71 -0.85 -10.50
CA HIS A 391 -33.21 -1.77 -11.51
C HIS A 391 -33.33 -3.22 -11.01
N ALA A 392 -34.29 -3.94 -11.58
CA ALA A 392 -34.71 -5.26 -11.12
C ALA A 392 -33.94 -6.45 -11.73
N LYS A 393 -32.87 -6.21 -12.52
CA LYS A 393 -31.96 -7.30 -12.93
C LYS A 393 -31.42 -7.92 -11.64
N GLN A 394 -31.60 -9.23 -11.48
CA GLN A 394 -31.10 -9.96 -10.32
C GLN A 394 -29.57 -9.91 -10.35
N ILE A 395 -29.03 -9.01 -9.53
CA ILE A 395 -27.61 -8.85 -9.32
C ILE A 395 -27.25 -9.72 -8.13
N ASP A 396 -26.01 -10.22 -8.12
CA ASP A 396 -25.52 -10.94 -6.95
C ASP A 396 -25.75 -10.11 -5.69
N ILE A 397 -26.43 -10.70 -4.71
CA ILE A 397 -26.76 -10.07 -3.44
C ILE A 397 -25.46 -9.66 -2.71
N GLN A 398 -24.35 -10.37 -3.00
CA GLN A 398 -23.08 -10.21 -2.32
C GLN A 398 -22.06 -9.50 -3.21
N GLY A 399 -21.64 -8.31 -2.76
CA GLY A 399 -20.43 -7.70 -3.27
C GLY A 399 -20.32 -6.21 -3.00
N PRO A 400 -19.10 -5.66 -3.11
CA PRO A 400 -18.85 -4.25 -3.01
C PRO A 400 -19.32 -3.50 -4.24
N THR A 401 -19.59 -2.22 -4.04
CA THR A 401 -20.19 -1.28 -5.00
C THR A 401 -19.61 0.09 -4.72
N THR A 402 -19.13 0.81 -5.74
CA THR A 402 -18.70 2.21 -5.58
C THR A 402 -18.81 2.99 -6.88
N PHE A 403 -18.88 4.31 -6.79
CA PHE A 403 -18.75 5.19 -7.94
C PHE A 403 -17.27 5.46 -8.26
N ILE A 404 -16.92 5.49 -9.55
CA ILE A 404 -15.60 5.98 -10.01
C ILE A 404 -15.67 7.38 -10.64
N ASN A 405 -16.87 7.84 -10.99
CA ASN A 405 -17.21 9.23 -11.34
C ASN A 405 -18.73 9.42 -11.17
N GLU A 406 -19.32 10.53 -11.66
CA GLU A 406 -20.77 10.78 -11.52
C GLU A 406 -21.68 9.82 -12.29
N GLU A 407 -21.17 9.09 -13.28
CA GLU A 407 -21.97 8.25 -14.18
C GLU A 407 -21.62 6.77 -14.06
N ILE A 408 -20.38 6.42 -13.73
CA ILE A 408 -19.92 5.03 -13.74
C ILE A 408 -19.88 4.46 -12.32
N LEU A 409 -20.71 3.46 -12.11
CA LEU A 409 -20.76 2.60 -10.94
C LEU A 409 -19.99 1.31 -11.22
N VAL A 410 -19.18 0.87 -10.27
CA VAL A 410 -18.43 -0.40 -10.33
C VAL A 410 -18.96 -1.33 -9.26
N ILE A 411 -19.29 -2.55 -9.68
CA ILE A 411 -19.94 -3.57 -8.88
C ILE A 411 -19.09 -4.84 -8.91
N GLY A 412 -18.75 -5.36 -7.74
CA GLY A 412 -18.28 -6.72 -7.59
C GLY A 412 -19.46 -7.69 -7.52
N GLU A 413 -19.42 -8.75 -8.31
CA GLU A 413 -20.35 -9.88 -8.29
C GLU A 413 -19.57 -11.13 -7.88
N LEU A 414 -19.61 -11.47 -6.59
CA LEU A 414 -18.77 -12.49 -5.96
C LEU A 414 -19.06 -13.90 -6.49
N GLN A 415 -20.33 -14.28 -6.58
CA GLN A 415 -20.81 -15.57 -7.09
C GLN A 415 -20.38 -15.81 -8.55
N LYS A 416 -20.49 -14.78 -9.39
CA LYS A 416 -20.03 -14.81 -10.79
C LYS A 416 -18.53 -14.62 -10.93
N SER A 417 -17.84 -14.18 -9.88
CA SER A 417 -16.42 -13.86 -9.88
C SER A 417 -16.08 -12.85 -10.99
N GLN A 418 -16.83 -11.74 -11.03
CA GLN A 418 -16.62 -10.66 -11.99
C GLN A 418 -16.75 -9.26 -11.37
N ILE A 419 -16.22 -8.27 -12.07
CA ILE A 419 -16.34 -6.84 -11.75
C ILE A 419 -17.06 -6.17 -12.92
N THR A 420 -18.26 -5.67 -12.69
CA THR A 420 -19.15 -5.14 -13.71
C THR A 420 -19.20 -3.61 -13.61
N PHE A 421 -19.05 -2.94 -14.76
CA PHE A 421 -19.12 -1.50 -14.89
C PHE A 421 -20.48 -1.11 -15.45
N PHE A 422 -21.21 -0.24 -14.74
CA PHE A 422 -22.50 0.29 -15.18
C PHE A 422 -22.40 1.79 -15.40
N LYS A 423 -22.90 2.30 -16.53
CA LYS A 423 -23.15 3.71 -16.76
C LYS A 423 -24.58 4.07 -16.38
N ILE A 424 -24.74 5.16 -15.65
CA ILE A 424 -26.02 5.71 -15.23
C ILE A 424 -26.42 6.82 -16.21
N GLU A 425 -27.24 6.47 -17.20
CA GLU A 425 -27.77 7.41 -18.20
C GLU A 425 -29.29 7.42 -18.20
N LYS A 426 -29.89 8.61 -18.32
CA LYS A 426 -31.33 8.81 -18.59
C LYS A 426 -32.28 8.01 -17.67
N GLY A 427 -31.94 7.84 -16.40
CA GLY A 427 -32.75 7.05 -15.48
C GLY A 427 -32.62 5.52 -15.68
N SER A 428 -31.49 5.05 -16.21
CA SER A 428 -31.19 3.62 -16.39
C SER A 428 -29.76 3.27 -16.01
N PHE A 429 -29.53 2.02 -15.57
CA PHE A 429 -28.20 1.42 -15.47
C PHE A 429 -27.94 0.64 -16.77
N GLN A 430 -26.92 1.07 -17.52
CA GLN A 430 -26.45 0.40 -18.73
C GLN A 430 -25.14 -0.31 -18.43
N GLU A 431 -25.09 -1.62 -18.64
CA GLU A 431 -23.86 -2.41 -18.47
C GLU A 431 -22.87 -2.04 -19.59
N LEU A 432 -21.68 -1.55 -19.22
CA LEU A 432 -20.62 -1.15 -20.16
C LEU A 432 -19.75 -2.34 -20.56
N TYR A 433 -19.20 -3.01 -19.56
CA TYR A 433 -18.39 -4.22 -19.69
C TYR A 433 -18.17 -4.86 -18.32
N ASN A 434 -17.81 -6.14 -18.32
CA ASN A 434 -17.37 -6.90 -17.16
C ASN A 434 -15.88 -7.26 -17.28
N ILE A 435 -15.22 -7.41 -16.14
CA ILE A 435 -13.88 -7.98 -16.01
C ILE A 435 -14.01 -9.24 -15.17
N GLU A 436 -13.80 -10.40 -15.78
CA GLU A 436 -13.72 -11.67 -15.04
C GLU A 436 -12.51 -11.67 -14.11
N ILE A 437 -12.69 -12.21 -12.91
CA ILE A 437 -11.64 -12.42 -11.93
C ILE A 437 -11.64 -13.85 -11.43
N GLU A 438 -10.51 -14.50 -11.57
CA GLU A 438 -10.30 -15.83 -11.00
C GLU A 438 -10.07 -15.71 -9.48
N ILE A 439 -11.15 -15.86 -8.71
CA ILE A 439 -11.16 -16.01 -7.24
C ILE A 439 -10.87 -17.48 -6.92
N ILE A 440 -9.77 -17.76 -6.21
CA ILE A 440 -9.40 -19.12 -5.80
C ILE A 440 -10.33 -19.62 -4.69
N HIS A 441 -10.61 -18.77 -3.70
CA HIS A 441 -11.27 -19.19 -2.45
C HIS A 441 -12.76 -18.85 -2.40
N LYS A 442 -13.56 -19.49 -3.27
CA LYS A 442 -15.03 -19.30 -3.33
C LYS A 442 -15.79 -19.70 -2.05
N SER A 443 -15.20 -20.51 -1.17
CA SER A 443 -15.84 -20.99 0.08
C SER A 443 -16.01 -19.92 1.18
N HIS A 444 -15.34 -18.77 1.06
CA HIS A 444 -15.31 -17.73 2.08
C HIS A 444 -15.69 -16.36 1.51
N ILE A 445 -16.88 -16.30 0.89
CA ILE A 445 -17.46 -15.05 0.41
C ILE A 445 -17.74 -14.14 1.62
N ASN A 446 -16.89 -13.13 1.78
CA ASN A 446 -16.96 -12.21 2.90
C ASN A 446 -17.84 -11.01 2.54
N ILE A 447 -18.91 -10.78 3.30
CA ILE A 447 -19.80 -9.62 3.18
C ILE A 447 -19.06 -8.28 3.31
N HIS A 448 -17.92 -8.25 4.02
CA HIS A 448 -17.07 -7.05 4.18
C HIS A 448 -16.10 -6.82 3.01
N SER A 449 -16.41 -7.32 1.82
CA SER A 449 -15.68 -7.00 0.60
C SER A 449 -15.79 -5.49 0.31
N LYS A 450 -14.74 -4.87 -0.23
CA LYS A 450 -14.67 -3.40 -0.43
C LYS A 450 -14.08 -3.05 -1.79
N ILE A 451 -14.61 -2.02 -2.45
CA ILE A 451 -13.96 -1.34 -3.58
C ILE A 451 -13.53 0.05 -3.10
N ILE A 452 -12.28 0.41 -3.38
CA ILE A 452 -11.75 1.76 -3.18
C ILE A 452 -11.26 2.25 -4.54
N TYR A 453 -11.80 3.37 -5.02
CA TYR A 453 -11.27 4.05 -6.19
C TYR A 453 -10.35 5.20 -5.76
N ASN A 454 -9.17 5.25 -6.37
CA ASN A 454 -8.25 6.38 -6.28
C ASN A 454 -8.24 7.11 -7.62
N SER A 455 -8.85 8.30 -7.67
CA SER A 455 -8.92 9.18 -8.84
C SER A 455 -7.53 9.60 -9.34
N ASP A 456 -6.65 9.99 -8.42
CA ASP A 456 -5.39 10.66 -8.72
C ASP A 456 -4.39 9.73 -9.41
N LYS A 457 -4.46 8.43 -9.12
CA LYS A 457 -3.69 7.37 -9.76
C LYS A 457 -4.48 6.56 -10.77
N GLN A 458 -5.78 6.82 -10.89
CA GLN A 458 -6.73 6.09 -11.73
C GLN A 458 -6.68 4.57 -11.45
N VAL A 459 -6.78 4.20 -10.17
CA VAL A 459 -6.69 2.80 -9.72
C VAL A 459 -7.91 2.42 -8.90
N ILE A 460 -8.52 1.29 -9.25
CA ILE A 460 -9.53 0.62 -8.41
C ILE A 460 -8.86 -0.51 -7.65
N ILE A 461 -8.99 -0.52 -6.33
CA ILE A 461 -8.49 -1.58 -5.45
C ILE A 461 -9.71 -2.31 -4.88
N ILE A 462 -9.76 -3.62 -5.05
CA ILE A 462 -10.93 -4.43 -4.71
C ILE A 462 -10.51 -5.56 -3.80
N GLN A 463 -11.10 -5.61 -2.60
CA GLN A 463 -11.00 -6.75 -1.71
C GLN A 463 -12.20 -7.67 -1.95
N PHE A 464 -11.94 -8.92 -2.33
CA PHE A 464 -12.93 -10.00 -2.39
C PHE A 464 -12.50 -11.13 -1.47
N GLY A 465 -13.19 -11.29 -0.34
CA GLY A 465 -12.77 -12.25 0.69
C GLY A 465 -11.36 -11.95 1.21
N TYR A 466 -10.42 -12.80 0.83
CA TYR A 466 -8.99 -12.70 1.15
C TYR A 466 -8.11 -12.21 -0.01
N GLU A 467 -8.66 -12.02 -1.20
CA GLU A 467 -7.90 -11.61 -2.38
C GLU A 467 -8.02 -10.09 -2.62
N ILE A 468 -6.92 -9.46 -3.07
CA ILE A 468 -6.88 -8.03 -3.42
C ILE A 468 -6.56 -7.91 -4.91
N PHE A 469 -7.49 -7.35 -5.66
CA PHE A 469 -7.35 -7.07 -7.09
C PHE A 469 -7.08 -5.58 -7.30
N ILE A 470 -6.20 -5.26 -8.25
CA ILE A 470 -5.87 -3.88 -8.60
C ILE A 470 -6.15 -3.68 -10.08
N LEU A 471 -7.19 -2.91 -10.39
CA LEU A 471 -7.45 -2.45 -11.76
C LEU A 471 -6.77 -1.10 -11.96
N LYS A 472 -6.01 -0.94 -13.05
CA LYS A 472 -5.46 0.35 -13.46
C LYS A 472 -6.22 0.86 -14.67
N GLN A 473 -6.67 2.11 -14.65
CA GLN A 473 -7.23 2.76 -15.82
C GLN A 473 -6.14 3.06 -16.84
N LEU A 474 -6.42 2.81 -18.10
CA LEU A 474 -5.64 3.27 -19.25
C LEU A 474 -6.07 4.67 -19.65
N GLN A 475 -5.24 5.35 -20.43
CA GLN A 475 -5.58 6.64 -21.05
C GLN A 475 -6.82 6.57 -21.97
N THR A 476 -7.21 5.38 -22.41
CA THR A 476 -8.45 5.13 -23.17
C THR A 476 -9.71 5.11 -22.30
N GLY A 477 -9.59 5.19 -20.97
CA GLY A 477 -10.69 5.04 -20.02
C GLY A 477 -10.97 3.60 -19.60
N ASN A 478 -10.47 2.60 -20.33
CA ASN A 478 -10.63 1.17 -20.02
C ASN A 478 -9.77 0.76 -18.82
N PHE A 479 -10.26 -0.18 -18.01
CA PHE A 479 -9.48 -0.76 -16.91
C PHE A 479 -8.77 -2.05 -17.32
N ILE A 480 -7.49 -2.19 -16.92
CA ILE A 480 -6.73 -3.45 -17.03
C ILE A 480 -6.53 -4.08 -15.65
N LEU A 481 -6.70 -5.39 -15.57
CA LEU A 481 -6.50 -6.17 -14.35
C LEU A 481 -5.01 -6.45 -14.11
N ASN A 482 -4.43 -5.82 -13.10
CA ASN A 482 -3.16 -6.24 -12.51
C ASN A 482 -3.45 -7.12 -11.30
N LYS A 483 -3.51 -8.44 -11.53
CA LYS A 483 -3.72 -9.43 -10.46
C LYS A 483 -2.49 -9.44 -9.54
N ILE A 484 -2.60 -8.89 -8.33
CA ILE A 484 -1.62 -9.09 -7.26
C ILE A 484 -2.20 -10.12 -6.30
N GLN A 485 -2.01 -11.41 -6.62
CA GLN A 485 -2.31 -12.47 -5.66
C GLN A 485 -1.37 -12.35 -4.47
N ILE A 486 -1.94 -12.00 -3.31
CA ILE A 486 -1.24 -11.99 -2.03
C ILE A 486 -1.81 -13.12 -1.20
N LEU A 487 -1.14 -14.27 -1.21
CA LEU A 487 -1.55 -15.43 -0.42
C LEU A 487 -1.42 -15.16 1.10
N ILE A 488 -2.16 -15.95 1.88
CA ILE A 488 -2.96 -15.44 3.00
C ILE A 488 -2.22 -15.41 4.35
N TYR A 489 -2.47 -14.34 5.14
CA TYR A 489 -2.92 -14.38 6.55
C TYR A 489 -2.99 -12.96 7.18
N ALA A 490 -2.31 -11.96 6.60
CA ALA A 490 -2.20 -10.58 7.13
C ALA A 490 -3.14 -9.54 6.47
N LEU A 491 -4.15 -9.98 5.72
CA LEU A 491 -4.68 -9.22 4.57
C LEU A 491 -5.54 -8.00 4.87
N LYS A 492 -6.32 -7.95 5.96
CA LYS A 492 -7.16 -6.77 6.23
C LYS A 492 -6.32 -5.53 6.54
N LEU A 493 -5.28 -5.67 7.38
CA LEU A 493 -4.31 -4.60 7.62
C LEU A 493 -3.52 -4.26 6.36
N LEU A 494 -3.19 -5.26 5.54
CA LEU A 494 -2.52 -5.04 4.27
C LEU A 494 -3.38 -4.24 3.28
N PHE A 495 -4.68 -4.55 3.15
CA PHE A 495 -5.61 -3.79 2.30
C PHE A 495 -5.67 -2.32 2.72
N LEU A 496 -5.78 -2.03 4.02
CA LEU A 496 -5.76 -0.66 4.56
C LEU A 496 -4.42 0.04 4.33
N THR A 497 -3.32 -0.71 4.37
CA THR A 497 -1.98 -0.17 4.10
C THR A 497 -1.80 0.12 2.60
N ILE A 498 -2.23 -0.79 1.73
CA ILE A 498 -2.15 -0.66 0.27
C ILE A 498 -3.08 0.46 -0.23
N SER A 499 -4.32 0.55 0.25
CA SER A 499 -5.24 1.63 -0.13
C SER A 499 -4.62 3.00 0.12
N ASN A 500 -3.91 3.14 1.25
CA ASN A 500 -3.35 4.42 1.67
C ASN A 500 -1.98 4.70 1.02
N ILE A 501 -1.11 3.70 0.83
CA ILE A 501 0.11 3.86 0.02
C ILE A 501 -0.24 4.21 -1.44
N CYS A 502 -1.33 3.64 -1.96
CA CYS A 502 -1.90 4.02 -3.24
C CYS A 502 -2.47 5.44 -3.25
N VAL A 503 -2.81 6.06 -2.11
CA VAL A 503 -3.14 7.50 -2.02
C VAL A 503 -1.89 8.40 -1.92
N ILE A 504 -0.87 8.01 -1.16
CA ILE A 504 0.16 8.94 -0.62
C ILE A 504 1.25 9.44 -1.62
N ASN A 505 1.40 8.81 -2.79
CA ASN A 505 2.64 8.94 -3.56
C ASN A 505 2.59 9.86 -4.81
N SER A 506 2.97 11.13 -4.60
CA SER A 506 3.52 12.03 -5.65
C SER A 506 4.55 13.03 -5.09
N HIS A 507 4.37 13.54 -3.87
CA HIS A 507 5.14 14.70 -3.39
C HIS A 507 6.34 14.41 -2.46
N TYR A 508 6.31 13.35 -1.63
CA TYR A 508 7.30 13.17 -0.55
C TYR A 508 8.61 12.47 -0.94
N MET A 509 8.64 11.69 -2.03
CA MET A 509 9.85 10.95 -2.44
C MET A 509 11.02 11.81 -2.91
N LYS A 510 10.79 13.07 -3.33
CA LYS A 510 11.89 13.98 -3.74
C LYS A 510 12.68 14.55 -2.56
N GLN A 511 12.07 14.67 -1.38
CA GLN A 511 12.69 15.29 -0.21
C GLN A 511 13.22 14.25 0.80
N PHE A 512 12.58 13.07 0.85
CA PHE A 512 12.97 11.97 1.74
C PHE A 512 14.37 11.39 1.49
N ILE A 513 14.95 11.61 0.30
CA ILE A 513 16.29 11.12 -0.07
C ILE A 513 17.42 12.01 0.53
N TYR A 514 17.13 13.25 0.92
CA TYR A 514 18.17 14.19 1.41
C TYR A 514 18.35 14.18 2.94
N ASP A 515 17.28 14.12 3.74
CA ASP A 515 17.34 14.60 5.13
C ASP A 515 17.53 13.53 6.23
N LYS A 516 17.57 12.22 5.92
CA LYS A 516 17.69 11.15 6.95
C LYS A 516 18.69 10.03 6.67
N TYR A 517 19.93 10.42 6.37
CA TYR A 517 21.10 9.65 6.82
C TYR A 517 21.52 10.15 8.21
N ILE A 518 21.02 9.51 9.28
CA ILE A 518 21.63 9.37 10.64
C ILE A 518 20.57 8.85 11.64
N LYS A 519 20.93 7.80 12.40
CA LYS A 519 20.23 7.20 13.57
C LYS A 519 18.81 6.66 13.37
N PHE A 520 18.66 5.32 13.39
CA PHE A 520 18.01 4.60 14.51
C PHE A 520 18.31 3.08 14.44
N ASN A 521 18.21 2.37 15.57
CA ASN A 521 18.51 0.93 15.66
C ASN A 521 17.64 0.25 16.77
N GLN A 522 17.53 -1.10 16.75
CA GLN A 522 16.79 -2.01 17.68
C GLN A 522 15.24 -1.96 17.56
N PHE A 523 14.44 -3.05 17.43
CA PHE A 523 14.42 -4.36 18.11
C PHE A 523 13.94 -5.55 17.21
N PHE A 524 13.48 -6.70 17.77
CA PHE A 524 13.81 -8.06 17.28
C PHE A 524 12.71 -9.06 16.83
N ILE A 525 13.07 -9.91 15.84
CA ILE A 525 12.74 -11.34 15.51
C ILE A 525 11.32 -11.94 15.71
N VAL A 526 10.84 -12.71 14.70
CA VAL A 526 10.62 -14.20 14.70
C VAL A 526 10.36 -14.72 13.25
N TYR A 527 10.89 -15.92 12.95
CA TYR A 527 10.76 -16.69 11.68
C TYR A 527 9.47 -17.57 11.66
N PHE A 528 9.09 -18.43 10.68
CA PHE A 528 9.70 -19.03 9.46
C PHE A 528 8.56 -19.53 8.54
N TYR A 529 8.64 -19.44 7.20
CA TYR A 529 8.46 -20.57 6.24
C TYR A 529 8.60 -20.17 4.75
N PHE A 530 8.74 -21.18 3.88
CA PHE A 530 9.47 -21.12 2.60
C PHE A 530 8.61 -21.36 1.34
N ILE A 531 9.04 -20.73 0.23
CA ILE A 531 8.89 -21.07 -1.21
C ILE A 531 7.60 -21.77 -1.72
N ALA A 532 6.89 -21.06 -2.61
CA ALA A 532 6.42 -21.58 -3.91
C ALA A 532 6.22 -20.43 -4.93
N LEU A 533 7.19 -20.22 -5.80
CA LEU A 533 7.00 -19.69 -7.17
C LEU A 533 6.86 -20.94 -8.08
N SER A 534 6.33 -20.91 -9.30
CA SER A 534 6.37 -19.86 -10.32
C SER A 534 5.31 -20.07 -11.41
N ASN A 535 5.02 -18.99 -12.14
CA ASN A 535 4.68 -18.88 -13.58
C ASN A 535 3.43 -18.03 -13.80
N PHE A 536 3.53 -17.00 -14.67
CA PHE A 536 2.55 -16.65 -15.70
C PHE A 536 3.08 -15.50 -16.57
N THR A 537 2.92 -15.64 -17.89
CA THR A 537 3.27 -14.64 -18.91
C THR A 537 2.08 -13.73 -19.21
N ILE A 538 2.34 -12.42 -19.39
CA ILE A 538 1.32 -11.43 -19.77
C ILE A 538 1.64 -10.91 -21.17
N LYS A 539 0.67 -11.00 -22.09
CA LYS A 539 0.70 -10.38 -23.42
C LYS A 539 0.17 -8.95 -23.31
N LEU A 540 0.87 -7.98 -23.89
CA LEU A 540 0.43 -6.58 -23.98
C LEU A 540 0.53 -6.12 -25.44
N ASP A 541 -0.59 -5.64 -25.96
CA ASP A 541 -0.67 -4.89 -27.20
C ASP A 541 -1.18 -3.47 -26.89
N LEU A 542 -0.79 -2.47 -27.69
CA LEU A 542 -1.40 -1.13 -27.86
C LEU A 542 -0.44 -0.12 -28.51
N SER A 543 -1.05 0.90 -29.12
CA SER A 543 -0.61 1.54 -30.36
C SER A 543 -0.12 3.00 -30.23
N PHE A 544 0.37 3.53 -31.36
CA PHE A 544 1.38 4.59 -31.49
C PHE A 544 0.91 6.05 -31.34
N LYS A 545 -0.39 6.30 -31.11
CA LYS A 545 -1.00 7.61 -31.49
C LYS A 545 -0.68 8.81 -30.58
N SER A 546 -0.11 8.60 -29.39
CA SER A 546 0.16 9.66 -28.40
C SER A 546 1.61 10.20 -28.39
N LEU A 547 2.54 9.59 -29.14
CA LEU A 547 3.95 10.01 -29.16
C LEU A 547 4.27 11.17 -30.11
N LEU A 548 3.42 11.41 -31.12
CA LEU A 548 3.70 12.40 -32.18
C LEU A 548 3.62 13.87 -31.72
N GLN A 549 3.01 14.13 -30.56
CA GLN A 549 2.69 15.50 -30.12
C GLN A 549 3.72 16.11 -29.14
N ILE A 550 4.73 15.33 -28.73
CA ILE A 550 5.81 15.79 -27.85
C ILE A 550 7.07 16.20 -28.64
N SER A 551 7.31 15.60 -29.82
CA SER A 551 8.48 15.90 -30.66
C SER A 551 8.44 17.31 -31.28
N LEU A 552 7.25 17.85 -31.58
CA LEU A 552 7.09 19.15 -32.22
C LEU A 552 7.35 20.35 -31.30
N ASN A 553 7.31 20.18 -29.97
CA ASN A 553 7.56 21.28 -29.03
C ASN A 553 9.03 21.43 -28.61
N PHE A 554 9.90 20.49 -28.97
CA PHE A 554 11.32 20.51 -28.58
C PHE A 554 12.28 21.11 -29.63
N SER A 555 11.81 21.44 -30.84
CA SER A 555 12.63 22.06 -31.89
C SER A 555 12.91 23.55 -31.67
N ASN A 556 12.03 24.25 -30.96
CA ASN A 556 12.01 25.73 -30.96
C ASN A 556 12.75 26.39 -29.78
N SER A 557 13.29 25.62 -28.83
CA SER A 557 13.91 26.15 -27.59
C SER A 557 15.45 26.17 -27.60
N LYS A 558 16.11 25.76 -28.70
CA LYS A 558 17.59 25.61 -28.74
C LYS A 558 18.39 26.92 -28.77
N HIS A 559 17.78 28.07 -29.04
CA HIS A 559 18.52 29.33 -29.21
C HIS A 559 18.91 30.03 -27.89
N SER A 560 18.10 29.96 -26.83
CA SER A 560 18.31 30.76 -25.61
C SER A 560 19.42 30.24 -24.67
N LEU A 561 19.75 28.95 -24.72
CA LEU A 561 20.73 28.35 -23.80
C LEU A 561 22.19 28.64 -24.20
N VAL A 562 22.45 28.89 -25.49
CA VAL A 562 23.80 29.14 -26.01
C VAL A 562 24.26 30.57 -25.67
N GLU A 563 23.38 31.56 -25.81
CA GLU A 563 23.67 32.96 -25.46
C GLU A 563 23.94 33.12 -23.96
N TYR A 564 23.14 32.45 -23.10
CA TYR A 564 23.31 32.48 -21.64
C TYR A 564 24.68 31.94 -21.18
N LEU A 565 25.24 30.95 -21.89
CA LEU A 565 26.55 30.37 -21.57
C LEU A 565 27.73 31.17 -22.11
N GLN A 566 27.54 32.01 -23.14
CA GLN A 566 28.59 32.88 -23.67
C GLN A 566 28.83 34.12 -22.79
N GLN A 567 27.80 34.67 -22.15
CA GLN A 567 27.96 35.83 -21.26
C GLN A 567 28.73 35.52 -19.96
N LYS A 568 28.81 34.26 -19.54
CA LYS A 568 29.42 33.87 -18.25
C LYS A 568 30.90 33.51 -18.29
N LYS A 569 31.60 33.81 -19.40
CA LYS A 569 33.06 33.60 -19.57
C LYS A 569 33.90 34.88 -19.58
N LEU A 570 33.32 36.01 -19.18
CA LEU A 570 34.02 37.29 -18.97
C LEU A 570 33.73 37.86 -17.58
N LYS A 571 34.24 37.17 -16.55
CA LYS A 571 34.70 37.70 -15.25
C LYS A 571 35.29 36.57 -14.41
#